data_AF-A0A1M6FXE5-F1
#
_entry.id   AF-A0A1M6FXE5-F1
#
_cell.length_a   1.000
_cell.length_b   1.000
_cell.length_c   1.000
_cell.angle_alpha   90.00
_cell.angle_beta   90.00
_cell.angle_gamma   90.00
#
_symmetry.space_group_name_H-M   'P 1'
#
loop_
_entity.id
_entity.type
_entity.pdbx_description
1 polymer ?
#
loop_
_entity_poly.entity_id
_entity_poly.type
_entity_poly.pdbx_seq_one_letter_code
_entity_poly.pdbx_strand_id
1 'polypeptide(L)'
;MYIILIISLIILTIVLWFAAIIDITRSRFKEPYINTISLLAVLFFPVLGSIIYFLLKKQLTTKAPKKFQPNFNTNEISFKVSSYYNITTRDIKI
;
A
#
# COMPACT_ATOMS: atom_id res chain seq x y z
N MET A 1 -3.65 40.72 -1.24
CA MET A 1 -4.48 39.53 -0.90
C MET A 1 -4.23 38.37 -1.86
N TYR A 2 -4.29 38.56 -3.19
CA TYR A 2 -4.05 37.49 -4.18
C TYR A 2 -2.63 36.89 -4.18
N ILE A 3 -1.61 37.70 -3.87
CA ILE A 3 -0.21 37.23 -3.83
C ILE A 3 0.00 36.14 -2.78
N ILE A 4 -0.65 36.26 -1.62
CA ILE A 4 -0.57 35.26 -0.53
C ILE A 4 -1.17 33.92 -0.98
N LEU A 5 -2.27 33.98 -1.74
CA LEU A 5 -2.96 32.81 -2.28
C LEU A 5 -2.07 32.11 -3.33
N ILE A 6 -1.41 32.87 -4.21
CA ILE A 6 -0.47 32.35 -5.21
C ILE A 6 0.74 31.70 -4.53
N ILE A 7 1.33 32.35 -3.53
CA ILE A 7 2.47 31.80 -2.77
C ILE A 7 2.09 30.49 -2.07
N SER A 8 0.91 30.44 -1.45
CA SER A 8 0.40 29.21 -0.82
C SER A 8 0.26 28.07 -1.84
N LEU A 9 -0.22 28.35 -3.05
CA LEU A 9 -0.33 27.35 -4.12
C LEU A 9 1.03 26.85 -4.60
N ILE A 10 2.01 27.75 -4.70
CA ILE A 10 3.38 27.41 -5.11
C ILE A 10 4.02 26.50 -4.07
N ILE A 11 3.93 26.86 -2.78
CA ILE A 11 4.47 26.04 -1.69
C ILE A 11 3.82 24.66 -1.68
N LEU A 12 2.49 24.60 -1.81
CA LEU A 12 1.76 23.33 -1.83
C LEU A 12 2.21 22.44 -3.00
N THR A 13 2.44 23.04 -4.18
CA THR A 13 2.93 22.35 -5.38
C THR A 13 4.33 21.80 -5.16
N ILE A 14 5.23 22.59 -4.56
CA ILE A 14 6.60 22.16 -4.24
C ILE A 14 6.56 20.98 -3.26
N VAL A 15 5.75 21.07 -2.21
CA VAL A 15 5.59 19.99 -1.23
C VAL A 15 5.08 18.71 -1.89
N LEU A 16 4.06 18.80 -2.75
CA LEU A 16 3.54 17.64 -3.48
C LEU A 16 4.58 17.03 -4.42
N TRP A 17 5.36 17.87 -5.09
CA TRP A 17 6.39 17.45 -6.03
C TRP A 17 7.51 16.67 -5.33
N PHE A 18 8.06 17.22 -4.23
CA PHE A 18 9.05 16.51 -3.43
C PHE A 18 8.49 15.23 -2.81
N ALA A 19 7.24 15.26 -2.33
CA ALA A 19 6.59 14.07 -1.80
C ALA A 19 6.47 12.96 -2.86
N ALA A 20 6.15 13.30 -4.11
CA ALA A 20 6.09 12.33 -5.21
C ALA A 20 7.47 11.73 -5.50
N ILE A 21 8.54 12.54 -5.54
CA ILE A 21 9.91 12.05 -5.75
C ILE A 21 10.33 11.10 -4.62
N ILE A 22 10.06 11.45 -3.36
CA ILE A 22 10.38 10.60 -2.19
C ILE A 22 9.57 9.30 -2.23
N ASP A 23 8.29 9.36 -2.60
CA ASP A 23 7.43 8.18 -2.70
C ASP A 23 7.90 7.23 -3.83
N ILE A 24 8.32 7.77 -4.97
CA ILE A 24 8.91 7.00 -6.08
C ILE A 24 10.22 6.33 -5.64
N THR A 25 11.15 7.09 -5.07
CA THR A 25 12.45 6.56 -4.65
C THR A 25 12.35 5.52 -3.53
N ARG A 26 11.38 5.63 -2.62
CA ARG A 26 11.12 4.61 -1.58
C ARG A 26 10.30 3.41 -2.07
N SER A 27 9.54 3.56 -3.15
CA SER A 27 8.67 2.49 -3.64
C SER A 27 9.51 1.45 -4.40
N ARG A 28 9.48 0.20 -3.95
CA ARG A 28 10.01 -0.94 -4.73
C ARG A 28 8.99 -1.29 -5.82
N PHE A 29 9.18 -0.71 -7.01
CA PHE A 29 8.43 -1.11 -8.19
C PHE A 29 8.88 -2.50 -8.66
N LYS A 30 7.94 -3.24 -9.26
CA LYS A 30 8.20 -4.58 -9.82
C LYS A 30 9.30 -4.56 -10.89
N GLU A 31 9.28 -3.50 -11.68
CA GLU A 31 10.11 -3.27 -12.85
C GLU A 31 10.99 -2.03 -12.57
N PRO A 32 12.33 -2.15 -12.59
CA PRO A 32 13.21 -1.00 -12.32
C PRO A 32 13.07 0.10 -13.38
N TYR A 33 12.75 -0.26 -14.63
CA TYR A 33 12.55 0.70 -15.71
C TYR A 33 11.34 1.62 -15.48
N ILE A 34 10.25 1.08 -14.94
CA ILE A 34 9.03 1.85 -14.67
C ILE A 34 9.25 2.87 -13.54
N ASN A 35 10.10 2.53 -12.56
CA ASN A 35 10.52 3.45 -11.51
C ASN A 35 11.25 4.66 -12.11
N THR A 36 12.26 4.40 -12.95
CA THR A 36 13.09 5.45 -13.55
C THR A 36 12.26 6.36 -14.48
N ILE A 37 11.38 5.79 -15.31
CA ILE A 37 10.50 6.56 -16.20
C ILE A 37 9.52 7.42 -15.39
N SER A 38 8.96 6.88 -14.29
CA SER A 38 8.05 7.63 -13.42
C SER A 38 8.78 8.77 -12.71
N LEU A 39 10.00 8.54 -12.24
CA LEU A 39 10.84 9.58 -11.64
C LEU A 39 11.16 10.68 -12.65
N LEU A 40 11.52 10.30 -13.87
CA LEU A 40 11.82 11.24 -14.96
C LEU A 40 10.58 12.08 -15.32
N ALA A 41 9.41 11.45 -15.41
CA ALA A 41 8.15 12.14 -15.67
C ALA A 41 7.79 13.16 -14.57
N VAL A 42 7.94 12.78 -13.28
CA VAL A 42 7.71 13.69 -12.15
C VAL A 42 8.76 14.81 -12.10
N LEU A 43 10.01 14.53 -12.46
CA LEU A 43 11.09 15.52 -12.44
C LEU A 43 10.90 16.61 -13.50
N PHE A 44 10.54 16.23 -14.73
CA PHE A 44 10.31 17.20 -15.82
C PHE A 44 8.95 17.89 -15.75
N PHE A 45 7.96 17.25 -15.12
CA PHE A 45 6.61 17.79 -14.99
C PHE A 45 6.16 17.79 -13.53
N PRO A 46 6.46 18.83 -12.75
CA PRO A 46 6.18 18.82 -11.30
C PRO A 46 4.68 18.72 -10.97
N VAL A 47 3.80 19.34 -11.76
CA VAL A 47 2.35 19.22 -11.55
C VAL A 47 1.78 18.00 -12.29
N LEU A 48 1.95 17.97 -13.62
CA LEU A 48 1.39 16.92 -14.47
C LEU A 48 1.99 15.54 -14.18
N GLY A 49 3.31 15.47 -14.02
CA GLY A 49 4.02 14.23 -13.70
C GLY A 49 3.61 13.67 -12.34
N SER A 50 3.42 14.52 -11.33
CA SER A 50 2.89 14.09 -10.03
C SER A 50 1.48 13.51 -10.14
N ILE A 51 0.58 14.17 -10.87
CA ILE A 51 -0.80 13.70 -11.08
C ILE A 51 -0.82 12.37 -11.84
N ILE A 52 -0.07 12.29 -12.95
CA ILE A 52 0.06 11.08 -13.77
C ILE A 52 0.66 9.95 -12.93
N TYR A 53 1.67 10.23 -12.12
CA TYR A 53 2.26 9.26 -11.20
C TYR A 53 1.22 8.72 -10.22
N PHE A 54 0.45 9.58 -9.53
CA PHE A 54 -0.55 9.11 -8.57
C PHE A 54 -1.68 8.27 -9.22
N LEU A 55 -2.09 8.62 -10.44
CA LEU A 55 -3.06 7.85 -11.21
C LEU A 55 -2.51 6.47 -11.61
N LEU A 56 -1.31 6.44 -12.19
CA LEU A 56 -0.66 5.22 -12.69
C LEU A 56 -0.13 4.35 -11.56
N LYS A 57 0.28 4.91 -10.42
CA LYS A 57 0.75 4.19 -9.24
C LYS A 57 -0.22 3.09 -8.84
N LYS A 58 -1.53 3.32 -8.98
CA LYS A 58 -2.57 2.34 -8.66
C LYS A 58 -2.54 1.09 -9.57
N GLN A 59 -2.09 1.24 -10.81
CA GLN A 59 -1.98 0.16 -11.80
C GLN A 59 -0.58 -0.46 -11.86
N LEU A 60 0.46 0.36 -11.65
CA LEU A 60 1.87 -0.03 -11.79
C LEU A 60 2.47 -0.61 -10.50
N THR A 61 1.90 -0.30 -9.34
CA THR A 61 2.40 -0.82 -8.07
C THR A 61 1.85 -2.21 -7.81
N THR A 62 2.73 -3.18 -7.61
CA THR A 62 2.42 -4.59 -7.26
C THR A 62 1.91 -4.76 -5.82
N LYS A 63 1.45 -3.67 -5.20
CA LYS A 63 0.67 -3.76 -3.97
C LYS A 63 -0.73 -4.16 -4.40
N ALA A 64 -0.90 -5.44 -4.75
CA ALA A 64 -2.20 -6.05 -4.64
C ALA A 64 -2.74 -5.66 -3.25
N PRO A 65 -3.98 -5.16 -3.14
CA PRO A 65 -4.55 -4.91 -1.82
C PRO A 65 -4.33 -6.18 -1.03
N LYS A 66 -3.63 -6.07 0.10
CA LYS A 66 -3.14 -7.22 0.88
C LYS A 66 -4.39 -8.01 1.25
N LYS A 67 -4.76 -9.00 0.42
CA LYS A 67 -5.94 -9.83 0.66
C LYS A 67 -5.60 -10.56 1.94
N PHE A 68 -6.38 -10.30 2.98
CA PHE A 68 -6.28 -11.01 4.23
C PHE A 68 -6.47 -12.49 3.90
N GLN A 69 -5.36 -13.23 3.85
CA GLN A 69 -5.30 -14.67 3.66
C GLN A 69 -4.83 -15.24 5.00
N PRO A 70 -5.74 -15.37 5.99
CA PRO A 70 -5.39 -16.01 7.24
C PRO A 70 -5.09 -17.48 6.93
N ASN A 71 -3.86 -17.91 7.22
CA ASN A 71 -3.50 -19.32 7.19
C ASN A 71 -4.05 -19.96 8.47
N PHE A 72 -5.34 -20.31 8.46
CA PHE A 72 -5.92 -21.11 9.53
C PHE A 72 -5.44 -22.54 9.33
N ASN A 73 -4.48 -23.00 10.13
CA ASN A 73 -4.06 -24.39 10.14
C ASN A 73 -5.23 -25.27 10.62
N THR A 74 -6.01 -25.80 9.67
CA THR A 74 -7.24 -26.56 9.94
C THR A 74 -6.97 -27.83 10.73
N ASN A 75 -5.77 -28.38 10.64
CA ASN A 75 -5.36 -29.60 11.34
C ASN A 75 -5.19 -29.37 12.85
N GLU A 76 -4.64 -28.21 13.25
CA GLU A 76 -4.52 -27.83 14.65
C GLU A 76 -5.88 -27.52 15.27
N ILE A 77 -6.74 -26.83 14.52
CA ILE A 77 -8.10 -26.48 14.97
C ILE A 77 -8.93 -27.75 15.15
N SER A 78 -8.91 -28.67 14.16
CA SER A 78 -9.67 -29.92 14.23
C SER A 78 -9.18 -30.86 15.33
N PHE A 79 -7.87 -30.95 15.58
CA PHE A 79 -7.33 -31.73 16.70
C PHE A 79 -7.74 -31.15 18.06
N LYS A 80 -7.65 -29.83 18.23
CA LYS A 80 -8.02 -29.16 19.48
C LYS A 80 -9.52 -29.28 19.74
N VAL A 81 -10.34 -29.08 18.71
CA VAL A 81 -11.80 -29.21 18.76
C VAL A 81 -12.22 -30.64 19.09
N SER A 82 -11.62 -31.66 18.46
CA SER A 82 -11.86 -33.08 18.77
C SER A 82 -11.47 -33.43 20.22
N SER A 83 -10.34 -32.89 20.69
CA SER A 83 -9.88 -33.07 22.07
C SER A 83 -10.87 -32.46 23.07
N TYR A 84 -11.35 -31.23 22.85
CA TYR A 84 -12.34 -30.58 23.72
C TYR A 84 -13.63 -31.38 23.88
N TYR A 85 -14.20 -31.88 22.77
CA TYR A 85 -15.43 -32.69 22.85
C TYR A 85 -15.19 -34.00 23.60
N ASN A 86 -14.03 -34.63 23.43
CA ASN A 86 -13.69 -35.89 24.09
C ASN A 86 -13.54 -35.71 25.61
N ILE A 87 -12.98 -34.58 26.06
CA ILE A 87 -12.84 -34.27 27.50
C ILE A 87 -14.23 -33.99 28.09
N THR A 88 -15.01 -33.12 27.47
CA THR A 88 -16.36 -32.78 27.94
C THR A 88 -17.32 -33.99 27.96
N THR A 89 -17.25 -34.89 26.98
CA THR A 89 -18.09 -36.11 26.99
C THR A 89 -17.64 -37.15 28.02
N ARG A 90 -16.38 -37.14 28.46
CA ARG A 90 -15.94 -37.98 29.59
C ARG A 90 -16.46 -37.44 30.91
N ASP A 91 -16.48 -36.12 31.09
CA ASP A 91 -16.91 -35.49 32.35
C ASP A 91 -18.44 -35.58 32.56
N ILE A 92 -19.23 -35.74 31.50
CA ILE A 92 -20.70 -35.89 31.56
C ILE A 92 -21.13 -37.35 31.77
N LYS A 93 -20.23 -38.33 31.57
CA LYS A 93 -20.54 -39.77 31.63
C LYS A 93 -20.30 -40.44 33.00
N ILE A 94 -20.19 -39.64 34.06
CA ILE A 94 -20.03 -40.08 35.46
C ILE A 94 -21.38 -40.06 36.17
#